data_AF-A0A1V4PGM9-F1
#
_entry.id   AF-A0A1V4PGM9-F1
#
_cell.length_a   1.000
_cell.length_b   1.000
_cell.length_c   1.000
_cell.angle_alpha   90.00
_cell.angle_beta   90.00
_cell.angle_gamma   90.00
#
_symmetry.space_group_name_H-M   'P 1'
#
loop_
_entity.id
_entity.type
_entity.pdbx_description
1 polymer ?
#
loop_
_entity_poly.entity_id
_entity_poly.type
_entity_poly.pdbx_seq_one_letter_code
_entity_poly.pdbx_strand_id
1 'polypeptide(L)'
;MNVKIERPVIPPIETELSIDLLDIPAEGLSRNRMLEQWYRKMSPSPPEKKVADNELRAWSGALGSTTWFRAVYGDTTGLVMCEPKVRSSDTKTWESAIEACRETVEPLTRYTGGWTSAFGQIRPPRLPGNVATAIRNYERGTPAAVRRGLVGPSGITQTASQTTAFISDQSSREKTDIRTAGQFYVDGLVTLVSAARVGDAELDDATCRRLAEHLAEVRAALHVESTDDPAVDVSDAHRSAATEFLNAAISNGPPIRKVDLDNLAEAYVRVHKTYVNRLRHGKPLEGTEGYLRMRLESIRQEKGRLAAIRDKYEQPLNMDGDPDTIRAHDGADDPATSNSEIYRARALIELAVQVLLNDPGLVFDGNQLWEADLAIAILRGDVSPGKASSQQLSRFIQEAWETEHPANSRSRTARAAAMDVTLLMRTAISTAQRLQSETDAGGKGMCRNE
;
A
#
# COMPACT_ATOMS: atom_id res chain seq x y z
N MET A 1 -34.83 15.94 3.87
CA MET A 1 -34.68 15.26 2.55
C MET A 1 -34.97 13.76 2.78
N ASN A 2 -35.57 12.99 1.86
CA ASN A 2 -35.71 11.54 2.09
C ASN A 2 -34.37 10.88 1.71
N VAL A 3 -33.46 10.78 2.68
CA VAL A 3 -32.10 10.28 2.48
C VAL A 3 -32.18 8.77 2.25
N LYS A 4 -32.00 8.33 1.00
CA LYS A 4 -31.85 6.92 0.64
C LYS A 4 -30.42 6.71 0.14
N ILE A 5 -29.65 5.92 0.88
CA ILE A 5 -28.29 5.52 0.46
C ILE A 5 -28.40 4.11 -0.12
N GLU A 6 -28.17 4.00 -1.42
CA GLU A 6 -28.16 2.70 -2.10
C GLU A 6 -26.74 2.15 -2.13
N ARG A 7 -26.64 0.83 -1.98
CA ARG A 7 -25.35 0.14 -2.11
C ARG A 7 -24.86 0.26 -3.56
N PRO A 8 -23.55 0.53 -3.76
CA PRO A 8 -22.95 0.38 -5.07
C PRO A 8 -23.12 -1.04 -5.62
N VAL A 9 -23.48 -1.14 -6.90
CA VAL A 9 -23.52 -2.40 -7.64
C VAL A 9 -22.35 -2.41 -8.60
N ILE A 10 -21.67 -3.56 -8.72
CA ILE A 10 -20.60 -3.74 -9.71
C ILE A 10 -21.27 -3.78 -11.08
N PRO A 11 -20.98 -2.83 -11.99
CA PRO A 11 -21.52 -2.87 -13.34
C PRO A 11 -20.83 -3.99 -14.15
N PRO A 12 -21.43 -4.45 -15.26
CA PRO A 12 -20.72 -5.26 -16.24
C PRO A 12 -19.38 -4.59 -16.63
N ILE A 13 -18.30 -5.35 -16.58
CA ILE A 13 -16.96 -4.84 -16.91
C ILE A 13 -16.76 -4.98 -18.41
N GLU A 14 -16.56 -3.86 -19.09
CA GLU A 14 -16.33 -3.77 -20.54
C GLU A 14 -14.92 -3.25 -20.87
N THR A 15 -14.03 -3.24 -19.87
CA THR A 15 -12.67 -2.73 -20.01
C THR A 15 -11.85 -3.57 -20.99
N GLU A 16 -11.58 -3.00 -22.16
CA GLU A 16 -10.72 -3.58 -23.18
C GLU A 16 -9.29 -3.05 -23.04
N LEU A 17 -8.48 -3.76 -22.24
CA LEU A 17 -7.03 -3.66 -22.26
C LEU A 17 -6.47 -5.05 -22.54
N SER A 18 -5.64 -5.15 -23.58
CA SER A 18 -4.85 -6.33 -23.91
C SER A 18 -3.36 -6.02 -23.72
N ILE A 19 -2.54 -7.07 -23.74
CA ILE A 19 -1.10 -6.95 -23.60
C ILE A 19 -0.47 -6.10 -24.71
N ASP A 20 -0.98 -6.21 -25.95
CA ASP A 20 -0.51 -5.44 -27.10
C ASP A 20 -0.78 -3.93 -26.96
N LEU A 21 -1.71 -3.56 -26.08
CA LEU A 21 -2.05 -2.18 -25.78
C LEU A 21 -1.32 -1.63 -24.56
N LEU A 22 -0.56 -2.48 -23.83
CA LEU A 22 0.30 -2.04 -22.73
C LEU A 22 1.64 -1.54 -23.26
N ASP A 23 1.97 -0.31 -22.89
CA ASP A 23 3.32 0.22 -23.09
C ASP A 23 4.26 -0.35 -22.02
N ILE A 24 4.94 -1.45 -22.35
CA ILE A 24 5.95 -2.10 -21.50
C ILE A 24 7.33 -1.65 -21.98
N PRO A 25 8.01 -0.74 -21.23
CA PRO A 25 9.33 -0.30 -21.62
C PRO A 25 10.36 -1.41 -21.37
N ALA A 26 11.53 -1.32 -22.03
CA ALA A 26 12.61 -2.30 -21.87
C ALA A 26 13.08 -2.42 -20.42
N GLU A 27 13.06 -1.32 -19.65
CA GLU A 27 13.34 -1.32 -18.22
C GLU A 27 12.15 -1.78 -17.33
N GLY A 28 11.16 -2.43 -17.90
CA GLY A 28 10.02 -2.99 -17.19
C GLY A 28 8.96 -1.99 -16.78
N LEU A 29 7.71 -2.42 -16.87
CA LEU A 29 6.55 -1.67 -16.40
C LEU A 29 6.46 -1.78 -14.87
N SER A 30 5.93 -0.76 -14.19
CA SER A 30 5.62 -0.84 -12.76
C SER A 30 4.12 -0.97 -12.56
N ARG A 31 3.71 -1.54 -11.42
CA ARG A 31 2.29 -1.63 -11.03
C ARG A 31 1.54 -0.32 -11.20
N ASN A 32 2.09 0.77 -10.67
CA ASN A 32 1.39 2.05 -10.69
C ASN A 32 1.22 2.59 -12.12
N ARG A 33 2.18 2.33 -13.02
CA ARG A 33 2.05 2.69 -14.44
C ARG A 33 1.04 1.79 -15.16
N MET A 34 1.05 0.48 -14.90
CA MET A 34 0.06 -0.44 -15.46
C MET A 34 -1.35 -0.04 -15.03
N LEU A 35 -1.59 0.19 -13.73
CA LEU A 35 -2.90 0.60 -13.22
C LEU A 35 -3.36 1.97 -13.74
N GLU A 36 -2.43 2.87 -14.05
CA GLU A 36 -2.75 4.13 -14.71
C GLU A 36 -3.21 3.91 -16.16
N GLN A 37 -2.56 3.02 -16.91
CA GLN A 37 -3.01 2.63 -18.25
C GLN A 37 -4.37 1.91 -18.18
N TRP A 38 -4.58 1.05 -17.18
CA TRP A 38 -5.86 0.40 -16.90
C TRP A 38 -6.98 1.41 -16.65
N TYR A 39 -6.77 2.37 -15.74
CA TYR A 39 -7.76 3.39 -15.41
C TYR A 39 -8.26 4.15 -16.65
N ARG A 40 -7.35 4.46 -17.60
CA ARG A 40 -7.70 5.16 -18.84
C ARG A 40 -8.60 4.34 -19.78
N LYS A 41 -8.63 3.02 -19.62
CA LYS A 41 -9.44 2.09 -20.40
C LYS A 41 -10.69 1.60 -19.68
N MET A 42 -10.86 1.93 -18.39
CA MET A 42 -11.98 1.45 -17.59
C MET A 42 -13.33 1.84 -18.22
N SER A 43 -14.15 0.81 -18.52
CA SER A 43 -15.50 0.96 -19.04
C SER A 43 -16.49 0.05 -18.27
N PRO A 44 -17.69 0.55 -17.87
CA PRO A 44 -18.22 1.91 -18.07
C PRO A 44 -17.46 2.97 -17.24
N SER A 45 -17.81 4.25 -17.35
CA SER A 45 -17.07 5.36 -16.72
C SER A 45 -16.64 5.01 -15.28
N PRO A 46 -15.33 5.12 -14.95
CA PRO A 46 -14.82 4.74 -13.64
C PRO A 46 -15.32 5.70 -12.55
N PRO A 47 -15.18 5.32 -11.26
CA PRO A 47 -15.34 6.25 -10.15
C PRO A 47 -14.45 7.50 -10.31
N GLU A 48 -14.68 8.53 -9.49
CA GLU A 48 -13.86 9.74 -9.45
C GLU A 48 -12.35 9.37 -9.45
N LYS A 49 -11.56 9.96 -10.36
CA LYS A 49 -10.14 9.60 -10.56
C LYS A 49 -9.34 9.44 -9.27
N LYS A 50 -9.46 10.40 -8.34
CA LYS A 50 -8.73 10.36 -7.06
C LYS A 50 -9.10 9.14 -6.21
N VAL A 51 -10.35 8.69 -6.28
CA VAL A 51 -10.84 7.49 -5.59
C VAL A 51 -10.40 6.23 -6.33
N ALA A 52 -10.62 6.18 -7.64
CA ALA A 52 -10.26 5.04 -8.47
C ALA A 52 -8.76 4.73 -8.42
N ASP A 53 -7.88 5.73 -8.59
CA ASP A 53 -6.42 5.56 -8.51
C ASP A 53 -5.97 4.98 -7.15
N ASN A 54 -6.61 5.42 -6.07
CA ASN A 54 -6.29 4.95 -4.72
C ASN A 54 -6.78 3.53 -4.50
N GLU A 55 -8.03 3.23 -4.89
CA GLU A 55 -8.63 1.92 -4.69
C GLU A 55 -8.02 0.85 -5.61
N LEU A 56 -7.67 1.17 -6.87
CA LEU A 56 -6.93 0.25 -7.76
C LEU A 56 -5.62 -0.21 -7.12
N ARG A 57 -4.81 0.75 -6.65
CA ARG A 57 -3.51 0.45 -6.01
C ARG A 57 -3.67 -0.34 -4.73
N ALA A 58 -4.70 -0.01 -3.96
CA ALA A 58 -5.00 -0.67 -2.72
C ALA A 58 -5.47 -2.12 -2.90
N TRP A 59 -6.40 -2.36 -3.83
CA TRP A 59 -6.90 -3.70 -4.13
C TRP A 59 -5.84 -4.57 -4.78
N SER A 60 -5.10 -4.03 -5.74
CA SER A 60 -3.93 -4.70 -6.33
C SER A 60 -2.92 -5.11 -5.25
N GLY A 61 -2.61 -4.21 -4.31
CA GLY A 61 -1.73 -4.49 -3.17
C GLY A 61 -2.26 -5.55 -2.22
N ALA A 62 -3.52 -5.43 -1.80
CA ALA A 62 -4.16 -6.35 -0.86
C ALA A 62 -4.26 -7.76 -1.45
N LEU A 63 -4.71 -7.89 -2.71
CA LEU A 63 -4.85 -9.16 -3.39
C LEU A 63 -3.49 -9.79 -3.72
N GLY A 64 -2.52 -9.03 -4.25
CA GLY A 64 -1.18 -9.54 -4.56
C GLY A 64 -0.41 -10.08 -3.35
N SER A 65 -0.81 -9.67 -2.15
CA SER A 65 -0.25 -10.16 -0.89
C SER A 65 -0.84 -11.51 -0.44
N THR A 66 -1.97 -11.95 -1.00
CA THR A 66 -2.61 -13.21 -0.60
C THR A 66 -1.96 -14.42 -1.26
N THR A 67 -2.05 -15.56 -0.59
CA THR A 67 -1.48 -16.82 -1.07
C THR A 67 -2.23 -17.34 -2.29
N TRP A 68 -3.56 -17.29 -2.27
CA TRP A 68 -4.40 -17.76 -3.37
C TRP A 68 -4.21 -16.92 -4.65
N PHE A 69 -4.01 -15.60 -4.54
CA PHE A 69 -3.85 -14.76 -5.72
C PHE A 69 -2.59 -15.15 -6.49
N ARG A 70 -1.50 -15.40 -5.76
CA ARG A 70 -0.24 -15.89 -6.31
C ARG A 70 -0.37 -17.30 -6.90
N ALA A 71 -1.17 -18.17 -6.27
CA ALA A 71 -1.44 -19.50 -6.81
C ALA A 71 -2.24 -19.46 -8.13
N VAL A 72 -3.15 -18.49 -8.29
CA VAL A 72 -3.99 -18.35 -9.49
C VAL A 72 -3.26 -17.62 -10.61
N TYR A 73 -2.63 -16.48 -10.32
CA TYR A 73 -2.05 -15.58 -11.35
C TYR A 73 -0.52 -15.63 -11.43
N GLY A 74 0.14 -16.45 -10.60
CA GLY A 74 1.59 -16.59 -10.54
C GLY A 74 2.26 -15.75 -9.44
N ASP A 75 3.35 -16.27 -8.88
CA ASP A 75 4.10 -15.62 -7.80
C ASP A 75 4.68 -14.25 -8.23
N THR A 76 5.26 -14.17 -9.43
CA THR A 76 5.79 -12.90 -9.98
C THR A 76 4.69 -11.86 -10.15
N THR A 77 3.53 -12.26 -10.68
CA THR A 77 2.34 -11.38 -10.82
C THR A 77 1.88 -10.85 -9.47
N GLY A 78 1.75 -11.74 -8.46
CA GLY A 78 1.38 -11.31 -7.11
C GLY A 78 2.40 -10.35 -6.50
N LEU A 79 3.70 -10.58 -6.70
CA LEU A 79 4.74 -9.68 -6.21
C LEU A 79 4.67 -8.30 -6.87
N VAL A 80 4.58 -8.22 -8.21
CA VAL A 80 4.49 -6.92 -8.91
C VAL A 80 3.22 -6.17 -8.50
N MET A 81 2.10 -6.87 -8.30
CA MET A 81 0.83 -6.25 -7.86
C MET A 81 0.90 -5.80 -6.38
N CYS A 82 1.63 -6.51 -5.54
CA CYS A 82 1.84 -6.12 -4.14
C CYS A 82 2.78 -4.91 -4.00
N GLU A 83 3.89 -4.89 -4.75
CA GLU A 83 4.99 -3.95 -4.53
C GLU A 83 5.16 -2.91 -5.66
N PRO A 84 4.88 -1.62 -5.42
CA PRO A 84 4.92 -0.58 -6.45
C PRO A 84 6.31 -0.30 -7.04
N LYS A 85 7.37 -0.68 -6.32
CA LYS A 85 8.76 -0.47 -6.72
C LYS A 85 9.27 -1.59 -7.63
N VAL A 86 8.62 -2.75 -7.61
CA VAL A 86 8.99 -3.86 -8.45
C VAL A 86 8.52 -3.56 -9.88
N ARG A 87 9.37 -3.89 -10.83
CA ARG A 87 9.15 -3.70 -12.25
C ARG A 87 9.44 -5.01 -12.95
N SER A 88 8.64 -5.32 -13.98
CA SER A 88 8.81 -6.51 -14.79
C SER A 88 8.75 -6.13 -16.26
N SER A 89 9.68 -6.68 -17.05
CA SER A 89 9.62 -6.62 -18.52
C SER A 89 8.89 -7.82 -19.12
N ASP A 90 8.60 -8.84 -18.31
CA ASP A 90 7.95 -10.07 -18.73
C ASP A 90 6.48 -9.83 -19.13
N THR A 91 6.17 -10.20 -20.37
CA THR A 91 4.85 -10.05 -20.99
C THR A 91 3.81 -10.93 -20.29
N LYS A 92 4.18 -12.16 -19.92
CA LYS A 92 3.26 -13.11 -19.27
C LYS A 92 2.82 -12.63 -17.90
N THR A 93 3.74 -12.04 -17.13
CA THR A 93 3.43 -11.37 -15.87
C THR A 93 2.33 -10.30 -16.05
N TRP A 94 2.40 -9.49 -17.11
CA TRP A 94 1.43 -8.43 -17.36
C TRP A 94 0.11 -8.93 -17.96
N GLU A 95 0.12 -10.01 -18.73
CA GLU A 95 -1.10 -10.71 -19.17
C GLU A 95 -1.90 -11.21 -17.97
N SER A 96 -1.25 -11.93 -17.04
CA SER A 96 -1.90 -12.39 -15.81
C SER A 96 -2.33 -11.21 -14.92
N ALA A 97 -1.59 -10.11 -14.91
CA ALA A 97 -1.99 -8.91 -14.17
C ALA A 97 -3.22 -8.21 -14.79
N ILE A 98 -3.33 -8.16 -16.13
CA ILE A 98 -4.52 -7.69 -16.86
C ILE A 98 -5.73 -8.56 -16.51
N GLU A 99 -5.57 -9.88 -16.55
CA GLU A 99 -6.62 -10.84 -16.21
C GLU A 99 -7.09 -10.65 -14.76
N ALA A 100 -6.15 -10.61 -13.81
CA ALA A 100 -6.45 -10.32 -12.41
C ALA A 100 -7.16 -8.97 -12.23
N CYS A 101 -6.78 -7.95 -12.99
CA CYS A 101 -7.44 -6.66 -12.97
C CYS A 101 -8.89 -6.75 -13.43
N ARG A 102 -9.16 -7.46 -14.53
CA ARG A 102 -10.50 -7.67 -15.07
C ARG A 102 -11.40 -8.45 -14.11
N GLU A 103 -10.88 -9.53 -13.56
CA GLU A 103 -11.66 -10.49 -12.77
C GLU A 103 -11.87 -10.05 -11.32
N THR A 104 -10.91 -9.31 -10.73
CA THR A 104 -10.93 -9.03 -9.29
C THR A 104 -10.68 -7.56 -8.94
N VAL A 105 -9.57 -6.96 -9.39
CA VAL A 105 -9.16 -5.62 -8.90
C VAL A 105 -10.14 -4.53 -9.32
N GLU A 106 -10.55 -4.51 -10.59
CA GLU A 106 -11.50 -3.51 -11.09
C GLU A 106 -12.90 -3.68 -10.48
N PRO A 107 -13.53 -4.86 -10.48
CA PRO A 107 -14.82 -5.07 -9.82
C PRO A 107 -14.86 -4.54 -8.38
N LEU A 108 -13.84 -4.88 -7.58
CA LEU A 108 -13.74 -4.45 -6.19
C LEU A 108 -13.48 -2.94 -6.04
N THR A 109 -12.68 -2.37 -6.95
CA THR A 109 -12.46 -0.91 -7.03
C THR A 109 -13.77 -0.19 -7.34
N ARG A 110 -14.60 -0.71 -8.26
CA ARG A 110 -15.90 -0.12 -8.59
C ARG A 110 -16.86 -0.20 -7.42
N TYR A 111 -16.94 -1.37 -6.76
CA TYR A 111 -17.77 -1.54 -5.59
C TYR A 111 -17.42 -0.54 -4.48
N THR A 112 -16.14 -0.51 -4.08
CA THR A 112 -15.68 0.37 -3.00
C THR A 112 -15.71 1.84 -3.38
N GLY A 113 -15.26 2.19 -4.59
CA GLY A 113 -15.26 3.56 -5.10
C GLY A 113 -16.67 4.14 -5.30
N GLY A 114 -17.67 3.29 -5.56
CA GLY A 114 -19.07 3.70 -5.69
C GLY A 114 -19.65 4.32 -4.42
N TRP A 115 -19.10 4.03 -3.23
CA TRP A 115 -19.55 4.64 -1.98
C TRP A 115 -19.32 6.16 -1.97
N THR A 116 -18.26 6.67 -2.60
CA THR A 116 -18.08 8.12 -2.71
C THR A 116 -19.23 8.77 -3.48
N SER A 117 -19.69 8.15 -4.57
CA SER A 117 -20.83 8.65 -5.34
C SER A 117 -22.14 8.55 -4.55
N ALA A 118 -22.37 7.42 -3.86
CA ALA A 118 -23.58 7.23 -3.04
C ALA A 118 -23.71 8.31 -1.94
N PHE A 119 -22.63 8.63 -1.25
CA PHE A 119 -22.64 9.70 -0.25
C PHE A 119 -22.61 11.11 -0.87
N GLY A 120 -22.03 11.28 -2.06
CA GLY A 120 -22.06 12.55 -2.79
C GLY A 120 -23.47 13.00 -3.18
N GLN A 121 -24.38 12.06 -3.43
CA GLN A 121 -25.79 12.35 -3.78
C GLN A 121 -26.58 12.97 -2.63
N ILE A 122 -26.18 12.70 -1.39
CA ILE A 122 -26.88 13.18 -0.19
C ILE A 122 -26.20 14.40 0.43
N ARG A 123 -25.19 15.00 -0.22
CA ARG A 123 -24.51 16.19 0.29
C ARG A 123 -25.50 17.37 0.33
N PRO A 124 -25.50 18.20 1.40
CA PRO A 124 -26.31 19.41 1.42
C PRO A 124 -25.93 20.35 0.27
N PRO A 125 -26.91 20.90 -0.47
CA PRO A 125 -26.64 21.84 -1.55
C PRO A 125 -26.12 23.18 -1.00
N ARG A 126 -25.51 24.06 -1.81
CA ARG A 126 -25.22 25.46 -1.43
C ARG A 126 -24.46 25.64 -0.09
N LEU A 127 -23.47 24.79 0.18
CA LEU A 127 -22.55 24.99 1.30
C LEU A 127 -21.38 25.90 0.90
N PRO A 128 -20.78 26.64 1.85
CA PRO A 128 -19.52 27.33 1.61
C PRO A 128 -18.45 26.39 1.03
N GLY A 129 -17.60 26.89 0.14
CA GLY A 129 -16.68 26.05 -0.64
C GLY A 129 -15.69 25.22 0.20
N ASN A 130 -15.22 25.77 1.31
CA ASN A 130 -14.37 25.08 2.29
C ASN A 130 -15.12 23.93 2.98
N VAL A 131 -16.36 24.16 3.44
CA VAL A 131 -17.24 23.16 4.06
C VAL A 131 -17.58 22.05 3.06
N ALA A 132 -18.00 22.41 1.85
CA ALA A 132 -18.29 21.45 0.79
C ALA A 132 -17.07 20.58 0.45
N THR A 133 -15.86 21.16 0.48
CA THR A 133 -14.61 20.42 0.27
C THR A 133 -14.29 19.48 1.43
N ALA A 134 -14.53 19.90 2.68
CA ALA A 134 -14.38 19.04 3.85
C ALA A 134 -15.30 17.82 3.77
N ILE A 135 -16.58 18.03 3.46
CA ILE A 135 -17.57 16.94 3.30
C ILE A 135 -17.16 16.00 2.16
N ARG A 136 -16.74 16.55 1.00
CA ARG A 136 -16.22 15.75 -0.12
C ARG A 136 -15.03 14.87 0.29
N ASN A 137 -14.18 15.32 1.22
CA ASN A 137 -13.09 14.49 1.71
C ASN A 137 -13.57 13.34 2.61
N TYR A 138 -14.64 13.52 3.38
CA TYR A 138 -15.26 12.43 4.14
C TYR A 138 -15.91 11.39 3.20
N GLU A 139 -16.62 11.85 2.16
CA GLU A 139 -17.16 10.96 1.11
C GLU A 139 -16.07 10.15 0.41
N ARG A 140 -14.91 10.75 0.12
CA ARG A 140 -13.76 10.07 -0.48
C ARG A 140 -13.06 9.09 0.47
N GLY A 141 -13.34 9.18 1.78
CA GLY A 141 -12.80 8.27 2.79
C GLY A 141 -13.65 7.02 3.01
N THR A 142 -14.93 7.01 2.60
CA THR A 142 -15.83 5.86 2.75
C THR A 142 -15.34 4.59 2.02
N PRO A 143 -14.73 4.64 0.81
CA PRO A 143 -14.21 3.45 0.13
C PRO A 143 -13.17 2.71 0.98
N ALA A 144 -12.22 3.46 1.55
CA ALA A 144 -11.17 2.90 2.39
C ALA A 144 -11.71 2.30 3.69
N ALA A 145 -12.79 2.85 4.26
CA ALA A 145 -13.45 2.29 5.42
C ALA A 145 -14.07 0.92 5.11
N VAL A 146 -14.83 0.80 4.01
CA VAL A 146 -15.45 -0.46 3.58
C VAL A 146 -14.39 -1.50 3.20
N ARG A 147 -13.38 -1.12 2.42
CA ARG A 147 -12.28 -2.02 2.03
C ARG A 147 -11.57 -2.66 3.22
N ARG A 148 -11.34 -1.92 4.31
CA ARG A 148 -10.72 -2.51 5.52
C ARG A 148 -11.55 -3.66 6.09
N GLY A 149 -12.87 -3.58 6.04
CA GLY A 149 -13.76 -4.68 6.43
C GLY A 149 -13.69 -5.87 5.47
N LEU A 150 -13.52 -5.62 4.17
CA LEU A 150 -13.42 -6.65 3.14
C LEU A 150 -12.06 -7.35 3.06
N VAL A 151 -10.98 -6.70 3.52
CA VAL A 151 -9.62 -7.28 3.53
C VAL A 151 -9.27 -7.94 4.88
N GLY A 152 -10.05 -7.67 5.93
CA GLY A 152 -9.80 -8.20 7.27
C GLY A 152 -9.86 -9.74 7.37
N PRO A 153 -9.56 -10.32 8.55
CA PRO A 153 -9.52 -11.78 8.76
C PRO A 153 -10.83 -12.52 8.40
N SER A 154 -11.97 -11.84 8.53
CA SER A 154 -13.30 -12.32 8.13
C SER A 154 -13.78 -11.72 6.80
N GLY A 155 -12.86 -11.14 6.04
CA GLY A 155 -13.10 -10.48 4.77
C GLY A 155 -13.23 -11.44 3.60
N ILE A 156 -13.49 -10.90 2.41
CA ILE A 156 -13.71 -11.67 1.17
C ILE A 156 -12.40 -12.10 0.51
N THR A 157 -11.27 -11.53 0.93
CA THR A 157 -9.95 -11.76 0.31
C THR A 157 -9.25 -13.01 0.83
N GLN A 158 -9.88 -13.81 1.71
CA GLN A 158 -9.22 -14.99 2.27
C GLN A 158 -9.06 -16.09 1.22
N THR A 159 -10.01 -16.23 0.30
CA THR A 159 -9.95 -17.21 -0.80
C THR A 159 -10.44 -16.63 -2.13
N ALA A 160 -10.01 -17.26 -3.23
CA ALA A 160 -10.49 -16.95 -4.58
C ALA A 160 -12.02 -17.11 -4.70
N SER A 161 -12.58 -18.17 -4.09
CA SER A 161 -14.01 -18.45 -4.12
C SER A 161 -14.84 -17.40 -3.40
N GLN A 162 -14.38 -16.91 -2.24
CA GLN A 162 -15.07 -15.85 -1.51
C GLN A 162 -15.04 -14.52 -2.26
N THR A 163 -13.89 -14.18 -2.87
CA THR A 163 -13.76 -12.97 -3.69
C THR A 163 -14.70 -13.03 -4.90
N THR A 164 -14.70 -14.16 -5.62
CA THR A 164 -15.55 -14.36 -6.81
C THR A 164 -17.04 -14.37 -6.46
N ALA A 165 -17.42 -15.06 -5.37
CA ALA A 165 -18.79 -15.09 -4.89
C ALA A 165 -19.29 -13.69 -4.52
N PHE A 166 -18.45 -12.88 -3.87
CA PHE A 166 -18.77 -11.49 -3.57
C PHE A 166 -18.92 -10.62 -4.83
N ILE A 167 -18.02 -10.77 -5.80
CA ILE A 167 -18.11 -10.03 -7.07
C ILE A 167 -19.39 -10.38 -7.84
N SER A 168 -19.85 -11.63 -7.71
CA SER A 168 -21.11 -12.08 -8.33
C SER A 168 -22.34 -11.60 -7.55
N ASP A 169 -22.30 -11.64 -6.22
CA ASP A 169 -23.40 -11.20 -5.35
C ASP A 169 -22.89 -10.52 -4.06
N GLN A 170 -23.13 -9.22 -3.96
CA GLN A 170 -22.73 -8.41 -2.80
C GLN A 170 -23.76 -8.44 -1.66
N SER A 171 -24.94 -9.08 -1.83
CA SER A 171 -26.14 -8.94 -0.97
C SER A 171 -25.92 -9.31 0.48
N SER A 172 -25.09 -10.31 0.74
CA SER A 172 -24.71 -10.72 2.09
C SER A 172 -24.02 -9.63 2.91
N ARG A 173 -23.42 -8.63 2.26
CA ARG A 173 -22.65 -7.54 2.89
C ARG A 173 -23.37 -6.21 2.93
N GLU A 174 -24.52 -6.07 2.27
CA GLU A 174 -25.22 -4.79 2.06
C GLU A 174 -25.38 -3.99 3.36
N LYS A 175 -26.02 -4.58 4.37
CA LYS A 175 -26.28 -3.89 5.65
C LYS A 175 -25.00 -3.48 6.36
N THR A 176 -23.98 -4.34 6.33
CA THR A 176 -22.70 -4.10 7.02
C THR A 176 -21.89 -3.01 6.33
N ASP A 177 -21.86 -3.00 5.00
CA ASP A 177 -21.09 -2.02 4.23
C ASP A 177 -21.76 -0.65 4.23
N ILE A 178 -23.10 -0.59 4.13
CA ILE A 178 -23.89 0.65 4.33
C ILE A 178 -23.57 1.24 5.70
N ARG A 179 -23.62 0.42 6.76
CA ARG A 179 -23.31 0.87 8.12
C ARG A 179 -21.87 1.36 8.25
N THR A 180 -20.91 0.64 7.67
CA THR A 180 -19.47 0.98 7.76
C THR A 180 -19.15 2.28 7.06
N ALA A 181 -19.63 2.45 5.81
CA ALA A 181 -19.47 3.69 5.06
C ALA A 181 -20.22 4.84 5.74
N GLY A 182 -21.42 4.55 6.23
CA GLY A 182 -22.29 5.45 6.97
C GLY A 182 -21.65 6.02 8.23
N GLN A 183 -21.14 5.15 9.10
CA GLN A 183 -20.45 5.54 10.33
C GLN A 183 -19.26 6.46 10.01
N PHE A 184 -18.42 6.10 9.04
CA PHE A 184 -17.27 6.93 8.68
C PHE A 184 -17.69 8.33 8.22
N TYR A 185 -18.74 8.42 7.41
CA TYR A 185 -19.28 9.70 6.95
C TYR A 185 -19.89 10.52 8.09
N VAL A 186 -20.69 9.88 8.94
CA VAL A 186 -21.31 10.49 10.14
C VAL A 186 -20.24 11.02 11.08
N ASP A 187 -19.21 10.24 11.42
CA ASP A 187 -18.11 10.67 12.29
C ASP A 187 -17.38 11.92 11.75
N GLY A 188 -17.24 12.01 10.43
CA GLY A 188 -16.71 13.19 9.74
C GLY A 188 -17.61 14.42 9.91
N LEU A 189 -18.92 14.27 9.67
CA LEU A 189 -19.89 15.35 9.88
C LEU A 189 -19.97 15.80 11.33
N VAL A 190 -19.94 14.85 12.26
CA VAL A 190 -19.91 15.05 13.70
C VAL A 190 -18.71 15.91 14.10
N THR A 191 -17.52 15.56 13.60
CA THR A 191 -16.29 16.34 13.81
C THR A 191 -16.45 17.78 13.27
N LEU A 192 -17.09 17.94 12.12
CA LEU A 192 -17.29 19.24 11.47
C LEU A 192 -18.28 20.13 12.23
N VAL A 193 -19.42 19.57 12.66
CA VAL A 193 -20.46 20.26 13.44
C VAL A 193 -19.90 20.71 14.79
N SER A 194 -19.23 19.81 15.51
CA SER A 194 -18.74 20.11 16.86
C SER A 194 -17.55 21.05 16.87
N ALA A 195 -16.71 21.04 15.82
CA ALA A 195 -15.62 21.99 15.71
C ALA A 195 -16.10 23.40 15.31
N ALA A 196 -17.28 23.52 14.68
CA ALA A 196 -17.85 24.76 14.14
C ALA A 196 -16.85 25.58 13.29
N ARG A 197 -15.88 24.90 12.67
CA ARG A 197 -14.78 25.51 11.91
C ARG A 197 -14.25 24.57 10.84
N VAL A 198 -13.68 25.14 9.77
CA VAL A 198 -12.95 24.41 8.72
C VAL A 198 -11.59 25.07 8.50
N GLY A 199 -10.53 24.39 8.90
CA GLY A 199 -9.19 25.01 8.96
C GLY A 199 -9.19 26.12 10.01
N ASP A 200 -8.78 27.32 9.61
CA ASP A 200 -8.73 28.50 10.47
C ASP A 200 -10.01 29.35 10.42
N ALA A 201 -11.00 28.97 9.59
CA ALA A 201 -12.24 29.73 9.41
C ALA A 201 -13.37 29.16 10.28
N GLU A 202 -13.97 30.01 11.11
CA GLU A 202 -15.22 29.73 11.83
C GLU A 202 -16.41 29.67 10.87
N LEU A 203 -17.41 28.87 11.22
CA LEU A 203 -18.65 28.72 10.47
C LEU A 203 -19.72 29.64 11.05
N ASP A 204 -20.53 30.25 10.19
CA ASP A 204 -21.69 31.01 10.63
C ASP A 204 -22.79 30.09 11.21
N ASP A 205 -23.66 30.66 12.05
CA ASP A 205 -24.74 29.93 12.72
C ASP A 205 -25.69 29.22 11.73
N ALA A 206 -25.90 29.83 10.55
CA ALA A 206 -26.74 29.26 9.51
C ALA A 206 -26.13 27.97 8.92
N THR A 207 -24.82 27.96 8.69
CA THR A 207 -24.06 26.81 8.21
C THR A 207 -24.01 25.72 9.27
N CYS A 208 -23.73 26.09 10.53
CA CYS A 208 -23.74 25.16 11.67
C CYS A 208 -25.10 24.45 11.81
N ARG A 209 -26.21 25.22 11.77
CA ARG A 209 -27.56 24.67 11.85
C ARG A 209 -27.85 23.69 10.71
N ARG A 210 -27.51 24.06 9.47
CA ARG A 210 -27.72 23.19 8.30
C ARG A 210 -26.90 21.91 8.35
N LEU A 211 -25.67 21.96 8.88
CA LEU A 211 -24.85 20.77 9.08
C LEU A 211 -25.41 19.87 10.17
N ALA A 212 -25.94 20.45 11.26
CA ALA A 212 -26.58 19.71 12.34
C ALA A 212 -27.88 19.03 11.88
N GLU A 213 -28.73 19.74 11.14
CA GLU A 213 -29.94 19.19 10.51
C GLU A 213 -29.59 18.03 9.56
N HIS A 214 -28.60 18.24 8.69
CA HIS A 214 -28.14 17.19 7.78
C HIS A 214 -27.59 15.96 8.52
N LEU A 215 -26.79 16.18 9.57
CA LEU A 215 -26.28 15.10 10.41
C LEU A 215 -27.42 14.29 11.04
N ALA A 216 -28.46 14.96 11.54
CA ALA A 216 -29.64 14.30 12.10
C ALA A 216 -30.40 13.48 11.04
N GLU A 217 -30.60 14.02 9.83
CA GLU A 217 -31.25 13.31 8.72
C GLU A 217 -30.47 12.04 8.33
N VAL A 218 -29.14 12.13 8.19
CA VAL A 218 -28.29 11.00 7.79
C VAL A 218 -28.23 9.92 8.88
N ARG A 219 -28.16 10.31 10.16
CA ARG A 219 -28.20 9.35 11.28
C ARG A 219 -29.51 8.57 11.31
N ALA A 220 -30.63 9.26 11.15
CA ALA A 220 -31.95 8.65 11.12
C ALA A 220 -32.08 7.64 9.96
N ALA A 221 -31.60 8.00 8.78
CA ALA A 221 -31.66 7.15 7.59
C ALA A 221 -30.78 5.89 7.67
N LEU A 222 -29.63 5.98 8.33
CA LEU A 222 -28.64 4.90 8.37
C LEU A 222 -28.77 3.97 9.58
N HIS A 223 -29.63 4.30 10.55
CA HIS A 223 -29.70 3.63 11.86
C HIS A 223 -28.33 3.47 12.51
N VAL A 224 -27.50 4.50 12.37
CA VAL A 224 -26.16 4.56 12.94
C VAL A 224 -26.23 5.35 14.23
N GLU A 225 -26.04 4.66 15.36
CA GLU A 225 -25.87 5.31 16.65
C GLU A 225 -24.51 6.03 16.67
N SER A 226 -24.47 7.23 17.24
CA SER A 226 -23.21 7.93 17.46
C SER A 226 -22.37 7.08 18.41
N THR A 227 -21.27 6.51 17.95
CA THR A 227 -20.35 5.80 18.85
C THR A 227 -19.59 6.73 19.77
N ASP A 228 -19.66 8.04 19.59
CA ASP A 228 -19.23 9.03 20.58
C ASP A 228 -19.92 10.36 20.33
N ASP A 229 -20.30 11.05 21.40
CA ASP A 229 -20.48 12.49 21.35
C ASP A 229 -19.09 13.14 21.21
N PRO A 230 -18.74 13.77 20.09
CA PRO A 230 -17.45 14.43 19.92
C PRO A 230 -17.26 15.63 20.86
N ALA A 231 -18.33 16.04 21.57
CA ALA A 231 -18.32 17.10 22.57
C ALA A 231 -18.17 16.56 24.00
N VAL A 232 -18.14 15.24 24.21
CA VAL A 232 -17.62 14.68 25.46
C VAL A 232 -16.12 14.80 25.36
N ASP A 233 -15.62 15.90 25.93
CA ASP A 233 -14.32 16.07 26.54
C ASP A 233 -13.36 14.95 26.15
N VAL A 234 -12.60 15.18 25.08
CA VAL A 234 -11.43 14.36 24.74
C VAL A 234 -10.51 14.51 25.93
N SER A 235 -10.74 13.65 26.93
CA SER A 235 -10.30 13.85 28.29
C SER A 235 -8.89 14.37 28.26
N ASP A 236 -8.64 15.45 28.99
CA ASP A 236 -7.28 15.94 29.20
C ASP A 236 -6.33 14.79 29.56
N ALA A 237 -6.83 13.66 30.09
CA ALA A 237 -6.07 12.42 30.26
C ALA A 237 -5.58 11.78 28.96
N HIS A 238 -6.34 11.71 27.86
CA HIS A 238 -5.83 11.20 26.58
C HIS A 238 -4.77 12.11 25.97
N ARG A 239 -4.97 13.43 26.05
CA ARG A 239 -3.96 14.41 25.60
C ARG A 239 -2.73 14.36 26.48
N SER A 240 -2.90 14.25 27.80
CA SER A 240 -1.81 14.12 28.76
C SER A 240 -1.06 12.81 28.57
N ALA A 241 -1.74 11.68 28.47
CA ALA A 241 -1.13 10.38 28.21
C ALA A 241 -0.38 10.35 26.88
N ALA A 242 -0.94 10.93 25.80
CA ALA A 242 -0.21 11.05 24.53
C ALA A 242 1.02 11.96 24.64
N THR A 243 0.92 13.04 25.41
CA THR A 243 2.04 13.98 25.68
C THR A 243 3.13 13.30 26.49
N GLU A 244 2.78 12.64 27.59
CA GLU A 244 3.68 11.90 28.46
C GLU A 244 4.39 10.79 27.69
N PHE A 245 3.64 9.99 26.93
CA PHE A 245 4.21 8.91 26.12
C PHE A 245 5.16 9.45 25.05
N LEU A 246 4.78 10.52 24.35
CA LEU A 246 5.63 11.12 23.32
C LEU A 246 6.89 11.78 23.92
N ASN A 247 6.77 12.45 25.06
CA ASN A 247 7.90 13.02 25.79
C ASN A 247 8.83 11.93 26.32
N ALA A 248 8.28 10.83 26.85
CA ALA A 248 9.06 9.66 27.27
C ALA A 248 9.78 9.02 26.07
N ALA A 249 9.14 8.91 24.91
CA ALA A 249 9.77 8.40 23.69
C ALA A 249 10.91 9.32 23.19
N ILE A 250 10.80 10.63 23.40
CA ILE A 250 11.86 11.60 23.09
C ILE A 250 13.03 11.48 24.07
N SER A 251 12.74 11.41 25.37
CA SER A 251 13.75 11.38 26.43
C SER A 251 14.49 10.04 26.52
N ASN A 252 13.78 8.93 26.33
CA ASN A 252 14.32 7.57 26.49
C ASN A 252 14.77 6.96 25.15
N GLY A 253 14.39 7.57 24.03
CA GLY A 253 14.81 7.12 22.71
C GLY A 253 16.24 7.57 22.37
N PRO A 254 16.89 6.92 21.39
CA PRO A 254 18.08 7.47 20.75
C PRO A 254 17.95 8.96 20.37
N PRO A 255 19.03 9.74 20.53
CA PRO A 255 19.00 11.19 20.36
C PRO A 255 18.53 11.59 18.96
N ILE A 256 17.72 12.64 18.91
CA ILE A 256 17.25 13.22 17.65
C ILE A 256 18.44 13.90 16.97
N ARG A 257 18.64 13.62 15.68
CA ARG A 257 19.75 14.18 14.92
C ARG A 257 19.57 15.69 14.80
N LYS A 258 20.67 16.45 14.82
CA LYS A 258 20.62 17.92 14.67
C LYS A 258 19.85 18.35 13.41
N VAL A 259 20.00 17.61 12.32
CA VAL A 259 19.32 17.86 11.03
C VAL A 259 17.79 17.71 11.08
N ASP A 260 17.26 17.04 12.11
CA ASP A 260 15.83 16.78 12.26
C ASP A 260 15.15 17.77 13.23
N LEU A 261 15.92 18.65 13.90
CA LEU A 261 15.40 19.59 14.90
C LEU A 261 14.38 20.58 14.29
N ASP A 262 14.63 21.07 13.08
CA ASP A 262 13.73 21.98 12.37
C ASP A 262 12.39 21.34 11.98
N ASN A 263 12.31 20.00 12.00
CA ASN A 263 11.11 19.23 11.69
C ASN A 263 10.43 18.68 12.95
N LEU A 264 11.05 18.84 14.13
CA LEU A 264 10.62 18.20 15.36
C LEU A 264 9.26 18.70 15.82
N ALA A 265 9.02 20.00 15.80
CA ALA A 265 7.74 20.58 16.22
C ALA A 265 6.57 20.06 15.36
N GLU A 266 6.77 19.99 14.05
CA GLU A 266 5.74 19.48 13.12
C GLU A 266 5.52 17.97 13.28
N ALA A 267 6.60 17.20 13.41
CA ALA A 267 6.52 15.76 13.67
C ALA A 267 5.80 15.48 14.99
N TYR A 268 6.10 16.26 16.03
CA TYR A 268 5.48 16.18 17.34
C TYR A 268 3.97 16.35 17.25
N VAL A 269 3.49 17.45 16.63
CA VAL A 269 2.06 17.72 16.48
C VAL A 269 1.34 16.61 15.71
N ARG A 270 1.93 16.13 14.60
CA ARG A 270 1.33 15.08 13.78
C ARG A 270 1.26 13.73 14.51
N VAL A 271 2.29 13.37 15.27
CA VAL A 271 2.32 12.12 16.05
C VAL A 271 1.43 12.20 17.28
N HIS A 272 1.43 13.34 17.97
CA HIS A 272 0.52 13.61 19.09
C HIS A 272 -0.94 13.42 18.69
N LYS A 273 -1.37 14.03 17.57
CA LYS A 273 -2.70 13.82 17.01
C LYS A 273 -2.99 12.35 16.70
N THR A 274 -1.99 11.61 16.22
CA THR A 274 -2.12 10.18 15.93
C THR A 274 -2.33 9.36 17.20
N TYR A 275 -1.61 9.66 18.28
CA TYR A 275 -1.74 8.98 19.57
C TYR A 275 -3.04 9.29 20.27
N VAL A 276 -3.47 10.55 20.29
CA VAL A 276 -4.79 10.94 20.81
C VAL A 276 -5.89 10.16 20.08
N ASN A 277 -5.81 10.06 18.75
CA ASN A 277 -6.77 9.27 17.98
C ASN A 277 -6.67 7.76 18.28
N ARG A 278 -5.49 7.20 18.50
CA ARG A 278 -5.34 5.78 18.89
C ARG A 278 -5.99 5.50 20.23
N LEU A 279 -5.70 6.32 21.24
CA LEU A 279 -6.28 6.21 22.58
C LEU A 279 -7.80 6.34 22.54
N ARG A 280 -8.32 7.29 21.76
CA ARG A 280 -9.77 7.43 21.53
C ARG A 280 -10.42 6.14 21.01
N HIS A 281 -9.70 5.37 20.20
CA HIS A 281 -10.20 4.10 19.68
C HIS A 281 -9.81 2.88 20.54
N GLY A 282 -9.43 3.09 21.81
CA GLY A 282 -9.06 2.02 22.75
C GLY A 282 -7.80 1.26 22.35
N LYS A 283 -6.94 1.85 21.50
CA LYS A 283 -5.71 1.19 21.05
C LYS A 283 -4.52 1.59 21.93
N PRO A 284 -3.67 0.64 22.32
CA PRO A 284 -2.46 0.92 23.09
C PRO A 284 -1.46 1.79 22.31
N LEU A 285 -0.60 2.50 23.04
CA LEU A 285 0.51 3.28 22.48
C LEU A 285 1.83 2.49 22.47
N GLU A 286 1.93 1.44 23.28
CA GLU A 286 3.09 0.56 23.36
C GLU A 286 3.42 -0.04 21.99
N GLY A 287 4.72 -0.07 21.66
CA GLY A 287 5.22 -0.52 20.36
C GLY A 287 5.12 0.53 19.25
N THR A 288 4.71 1.77 19.57
CA THR A 288 4.68 2.89 18.62
C THR A 288 5.77 3.93 18.85
N GLU A 289 6.72 3.69 19.75
CA GLU A 289 7.79 4.62 20.17
C GLU A 289 8.60 5.15 18.97
N GLY A 290 8.74 4.34 17.91
CA GLY A 290 9.42 4.72 16.66
C GLY A 290 8.66 5.69 15.75
N TYR A 291 7.38 5.98 16.01
CA TYR A 291 6.52 6.77 15.12
C TYR A 291 7.02 8.21 14.95
N LEU A 292 7.63 8.80 15.99
CA LEU A 292 8.23 10.12 15.89
C LEU A 292 9.36 10.16 14.84
N ARG A 293 10.25 9.17 14.85
CA ARG A 293 11.33 9.07 13.86
C ARG A 293 10.83 8.77 12.47
N MET A 294 9.86 7.84 12.35
CA MET A 294 9.21 7.59 11.06
C MET A 294 8.58 8.87 10.50
N ARG A 295 7.99 9.70 11.36
CA ARG A 295 7.38 10.96 10.93
C ARG A 295 8.41 12.04 10.58
N LEU A 296 9.49 12.17 11.36
CA LEU A 296 10.62 13.02 11.02
C LEU A 296 11.19 12.67 9.65
N GLU A 297 11.40 11.37 9.39
CA GLU A 297 11.86 10.88 8.10
C GLU A 297 10.88 11.23 6.97
N SER A 298 9.59 11.01 7.19
CA SER A 298 8.54 11.34 6.22
C SER A 298 8.50 12.85 5.91
N ILE A 299 8.63 13.73 6.90
CA ILE A 299 8.63 15.19 6.71
C ILE A 299 9.90 15.61 5.96
N ARG A 300 11.05 15.01 6.29
CA ARG A 300 12.31 15.26 5.60
C ARG A 300 12.22 14.87 4.12
N GLN A 301 11.67 13.70 3.81
CA GLN A 301 11.44 13.25 2.44
C GLN A 301 10.42 14.14 1.71
N GLU A 302 9.37 14.59 2.40
CA GLU A 302 8.36 15.50 1.85
C GLU A 302 8.97 16.87 1.51
N LYS A 303 9.73 17.47 2.43
CA LYS A 303 10.45 18.73 2.21
C LYS A 303 11.51 18.59 1.11
N GLY A 304 12.27 17.48 1.10
CA GLY A 304 13.22 17.18 0.03
C GLY A 304 12.55 17.03 -1.34
N ARG A 305 11.37 16.40 -1.40
CA ARG A 305 10.57 16.30 -2.62
C ARG A 305 10.05 17.65 -3.07
N LEU A 306 9.55 18.47 -2.15
CA LEU A 306 9.06 19.82 -2.45
C LEU A 306 10.19 20.75 -2.87
N ALA A 307 11.37 20.65 -2.25
CA ALA A 307 12.59 21.34 -2.66
C ALA A 307 13.02 20.89 -4.06
N ALA A 308 13.10 19.59 -4.34
CA ALA A 308 13.44 19.09 -5.68
C ALA A 308 12.42 19.49 -6.75
N ILE A 309 11.13 19.60 -6.40
CA ILE A 309 10.09 20.16 -7.29
C ILE A 309 10.36 21.64 -7.52
N ARG A 310 10.63 22.40 -6.46
CA ARG A 310 10.97 23.83 -6.56
C ARG A 310 12.22 24.04 -7.41
N ASP A 311 13.31 23.34 -7.13
CA ASP A 311 14.58 23.42 -7.86
C ASP A 311 14.45 22.96 -9.33
N LYS A 312 13.46 22.11 -9.64
CA LYS A 312 13.13 21.72 -11.01
C LYS A 312 12.43 22.83 -11.80
N TYR A 313 11.68 23.73 -11.14
CA TYR A 313 10.90 24.80 -11.77
C TYR A 313 11.48 26.20 -11.56
N GLU A 314 12.34 26.38 -10.57
CA GLU A 314 13.14 27.57 -10.31
C GLU A 314 14.58 27.15 -10.56
N GLN A 315 15.12 27.41 -11.75
CA GLN A 315 16.53 27.11 -12.04
C GLN A 315 17.44 28.11 -11.32
N PRO A 316 18.24 27.72 -10.32
CA PRO A 316 19.40 28.51 -9.93
C PRO A 316 20.51 28.25 -10.95
N LEU A 317 21.22 29.30 -11.33
CA LEU A 317 22.42 29.21 -12.16
C LEU A 317 23.41 28.19 -11.54
N ASN A 318 23.83 27.21 -12.36
CA ASN A 318 24.81 26.20 -12.01
C ASN A 318 26.08 26.85 -11.43
N MET A 319 26.51 26.37 -10.27
CA MET A 319 27.90 26.46 -9.81
C MET A 319 28.38 25.05 -9.53
N ASP A 320 29.51 24.72 -10.17
CA ASP A 320 30.13 23.41 -10.30
C ASP A 320 30.54 22.74 -8.97
N GLY A 321 30.54 21.40 -9.00
CA GLY A 321 31.65 20.55 -8.53
C GLY A 321 31.92 20.42 -7.03
N ASP A 322 31.51 19.30 -6.43
CA ASP A 322 32.25 18.68 -5.32
C ASP A 322 32.11 17.13 -5.36
N PRO A 323 33.21 16.36 -5.58
CA PRO A 323 33.18 14.90 -5.64
C PRO A 323 33.40 14.15 -4.31
N ASP A 324 33.42 14.82 -3.14
CA ASP A 324 33.85 14.17 -1.87
C ASP A 324 32.78 14.03 -0.77
N THR A 325 31.76 13.17 -0.96
CA THR A 325 30.92 12.71 0.17
C THR A 325 30.67 11.21 0.18
N ILE A 326 31.74 10.43 0.35
CA ILE A 326 31.67 9.04 0.83
C ILE A 326 31.46 9.07 2.36
N ARG A 327 30.29 8.63 2.83
CA ARG A 327 30.08 8.33 4.26
C ARG A 327 30.26 6.84 4.50
N ALA A 328 31.21 6.51 5.36
CA ALA A 328 31.46 5.19 5.90
C ALA A 328 30.27 4.69 6.73
N HIS A 329 29.94 3.41 6.56
CA HIS A 329 28.93 2.70 7.35
C HIS A 329 29.67 1.91 8.44
N ASP A 330 29.73 2.47 9.65
CA ASP A 330 30.21 1.76 10.84
C ASP A 330 29.01 1.14 11.55
N GLY A 331 28.90 -0.19 11.44
CA GLY A 331 27.99 -1.02 12.22
C GLY A 331 28.71 -2.32 12.53
N ALA A 332 29.36 -2.38 13.69
CA ALA A 332 30.06 -3.56 14.17
C ALA A 332 29.04 -4.62 14.63
N ASP A 333 29.22 -5.84 14.12
CA ASP A 333 28.43 -7.03 14.44
C ASP A 333 28.71 -7.55 15.86
N ASP A 334 27.63 -7.95 16.56
CA ASP A 334 27.67 -8.73 17.80
C ASP A 334 27.78 -10.24 17.46
N PRO A 335 28.87 -10.94 17.81
CA PRO A 335 29.20 -12.27 17.27
C PRO A 335 28.39 -13.44 17.84
N ALA A 336 27.56 -13.25 18.87
CA ALA A 336 26.81 -14.34 19.49
C ALA A 336 25.46 -14.64 18.80
N THR A 337 24.85 -13.65 18.12
CA THR A 337 23.55 -13.79 17.42
C THR A 337 23.72 -14.31 15.99
N SER A 338 24.92 -14.20 15.42
CA SER A 338 25.16 -14.37 13.98
C SER A 338 25.03 -15.82 13.49
N ASN A 339 25.45 -16.84 14.24
CA ASN A 339 25.46 -18.20 13.72
C ASN A 339 24.04 -18.75 13.46
N SER A 340 23.09 -18.52 14.37
CA SER A 340 21.71 -18.99 14.18
C SER A 340 20.97 -18.24 13.08
N GLU A 341 21.27 -16.95 12.90
CA GLU A 341 20.74 -16.12 11.81
C GLU A 341 21.37 -16.49 10.47
N ILE A 342 22.66 -16.82 10.43
CA ILE A 342 23.36 -17.34 9.25
C ILE A 342 22.77 -18.69 8.81
N TYR A 343 22.51 -19.61 9.75
CA TYR A 343 21.87 -20.89 9.41
C TYR A 343 20.44 -20.71 8.90
N ARG A 344 19.64 -19.82 9.51
CA ARG A 344 18.30 -19.50 9.03
C ARG A 344 18.33 -18.83 7.65
N ALA A 345 19.25 -17.91 7.43
CA ALA A 345 19.44 -17.24 6.15
C ALA A 345 19.86 -18.23 5.05
N ARG A 346 20.79 -19.16 5.35
CA ARG A 346 21.19 -20.23 4.42
C ARG A 346 20.03 -21.17 4.09
N ALA A 347 19.27 -21.62 5.09
CA ALA A 347 18.10 -22.47 4.87
C ALA A 347 17.04 -21.76 4.00
N LEU A 348 16.84 -20.46 4.22
CA LEU A 348 15.92 -19.65 3.41
C LEU A 348 16.41 -19.50 1.97
N ILE A 349 17.72 -19.28 1.77
CA ILE A 349 18.35 -19.19 0.44
C ILE A 349 18.21 -20.51 -0.30
N GLU A 350 18.48 -21.65 0.33
CA GLU A 350 18.31 -22.97 -0.29
C GLU A 350 16.85 -23.21 -0.69
N LEU A 351 15.90 -22.86 0.17
CA LEU A 351 14.48 -22.95 -0.17
C LEU A 351 14.11 -22.04 -1.34
N ALA A 352 14.66 -20.83 -1.42
CA ALA A 352 14.47 -19.92 -2.56
C ALA A 352 15.07 -20.50 -3.85
N VAL A 353 16.25 -21.12 -3.79
CA VAL A 353 16.85 -21.83 -4.93
C VAL A 353 15.94 -22.97 -5.40
N GLN A 354 15.37 -23.75 -4.48
CA GLN A 354 14.40 -24.80 -4.84
C GLN A 354 13.13 -24.23 -5.48
N VAL A 355 12.66 -23.06 -5.05
CA VAL A 355 11.53 -22.38 -5.70
C VAL A 355 11.85 -22.08 -7.17
N LEU A 356 13.04 -21.54 -7.46
CA LEU A 356 13.45 -21.24 -8.85
C LEU A 356 13.65 -22.49 -9.70
N LEU A 357 14.24 -23.56 -9.15
CA LEU A 357 14.45 -24.83 -9.86
C LEU A 357 13.14 -25.53 -10.22
N ASN A 358 12.12 -25.39 -9.38
CA ASN A 358 10.83 -26.05 -9.58
C ASN A 358 9.78 -25.18 -10.29
N ASP A 359 10.13 -23.95 -10.71
CA ASP A 359 9.20 -23.07 -11.42
C ASP A 359 9.17 -23.42 -12.93
N PRO A 360 8.07 -24.03 -13.43
CA PRO A 360 7.96 -24.39 -14.84
C PRO A 360 7.91 -23.16 -15.77
N GLY A 361 7.57 -21.98 -15.24
CA GLY A 361 7.59 -20.72 -15.98
C GLY A 361 9.00 -20.21 -16.28
N LEU A 362 10.04 -20.82 -15.72
CA LEU A 362 11.44 -20.48 -15.94
C LEU A 362 12.15 -21.45 -16.89
N VAL A 363 11.40 -22.28 -17.61
CA VAL A 363 11.92 -23.19 -18.64
C VAL A 363 11.49 -22.70 -20.03
N PHE A 364 12.45 -22.53 -20.93
CA PHE A 364 12.25 -22.16 -22.32
C PHE A 364 12.97 -23.16 -23.24
N ASP A 365 12.22 -23.75 -24.17
CA ASP A 365 12.72 -24.76 -25.12
C ASP A 365 13.47 -25.93 -24.43
N GLY A 366 12.91 -26.40 -23.31
CA GLY A 366 13.48 -27.49 -22.51
C GLY A 366 14.70 -27.13 -21.66
N ASN A 367 15.21 -25.90 -21.75
CA ASN A 367 16.32 -25.39 -20.95
C ASN A 367 15.84 -24.38 -19.90
N GLN A 368 16.52 -24.30 -18.76
CA GLN A 368 16.28 -23.23 -17.81
C GLN A 368 16.66 -21.88 -18.43
N LEU A 369 15.89 -20.84 -18.14
CA LEU A 369 16.19 -19.48 -18.59
C LEU A 369 17.52 -19.01 -17.99
N TRP A 370 18.31 -18.31 -18.79
CA TRP A 370 19.59 -17.76 -18.34
C TRP A 370 19.44 -16.90 -17.08
N GLU A 371 18.37 -16.10 -16.98
CA GLU A 371 18.12 -15.27 -15.80
C GLU A 371 17.87 -16.11 -14.54
N ALA A 372 17.26 -17.29 -14.68
CA ALA A 372 17.03 -18.19 -13.56
C ALA A 372 18.32 -18.89 -13.14
N ASP A 373 19.13 -19.35 -14.09
CA ASP A 373 20.45 -19.95 -13.82
C ASP A 373 21.37 -18.95 -13.09
N LEU A 374 21.43 -17.71 -13.58
CA LEU A 374 22.24 -16.68 -12.95
C LEU A 374 21.70 -16.29 -11.57
N ALA A 375 20.37 -16.19 -11.40
CA ALA A 375 19.77 -15.95 -10.08
C ALA A 375 20.13 -17.06 -9.08
N ILE A 376 20.09 -18.33 -9.50
CA ILE A 376 20.49 -19.47 -8.67
C ILE A 376 21.97 -19.40 -8.31
N ALA A 377 22.85 -19.12 -9.28
CA ALA A 377 24.28 -19.02 -9.06
C ALA A 377 24.66 -17.88 -8.10
N ILE A 378 23.96 -16.74 -8.20
CA ILE A 378 24.13 -15.62 -7.26
C ILE A 378 23.61 -15.98 -5.87
N LEU A 379 22.44 -16.62 -5.76
CA LEU A 379 21.86 -17.02 -4.48
C LEU A 379 22.73 -18.04 -3.73
N ARG A 380 23.30 -19.02 -4.45
CA ARG A 380 24.26 -20.01 -3.90
C ARG A 380 25.61 -19.42 -3.54
N GLY A 381 25.93 -18.24 -4.07
CA GLY A 381 27.24 -17.61 -3.93
C GLY A 381 28.31 -18.21 -4.86
N ASP A 382 27.91 -19.01 -5.86
CA ASP A 382 28.80 -19.55 -6.90
C ASP A 382 29.40 -18.41 -7.73
N VAL A 383 28.63 -17.31 -7.87
CA VAL A 383 29.07 -16.09 -8.51
C VAL A 383 28.76 -14.90 -7.60
N SER A 384 29.75 -14.02 -7.40
CA SER A 384 29.62 -12.90 -6.46
C SER A 384 29.74 -11.55 -7.18
N PRO A 385 28.74 -10.66 -7.08
CA PRO A 385 28.79 -9.30 -7.63
C PRO A 385 29.73 -8.36 -6.85
N GLY A 386 30.53 -8.88 -5.90
CA GLY A 386 31.36 -8.07 -5.01
C GLY A 386 30.55 -7.41 -3.90
N LYS A 387 30.82 -6.14 -3.59
CA LYS A 387 30.16 -5.42 -2.49
C LYS A 387 28.63 -5.39 -2.68
N ALA A 388 27.89 -5.47 -1.57
CA ALA A 388 26.46 -5.77 -1.50
C ALA A 388 25.50 -4.61 -1.86
N SER A 389 25.83 -3.74 -2.82
CA SER A 389 24.88 -2.70 -3.25
C SER A 389 24.00 -3.18 -4.42
N SER A 390 22.73 -2.77 -4.43
CA SER A 390 21.79 -3.07 -5.53
C SER A 390 22.28 -2.58 -6.89
N GLN A 391 23.09 -1.50 -6.91
CA GLN A 391 23.65 -0.95 -8.14
C GLN A 391 24.80 -1.80 -8.68
N GLN A 392 25.61 -2.39 -7.80
CA GLN A 392 26.70 -3.31 -8.18
C GLN A 392 26.15 -4.64 -8.68
N LEU A 393 25.14 -5.20 -8.01
CA LEU A 393 24.43 -6.38 -8.50
C LEU A 393 23.84 -6.14 -9.89
N SER A 394 23.17 -4.99 -10.09
CA SER A 394 22.58 -4.66 -11.38
C SER A 394 23.64 -4.47 -12.48
N ARG A 395 24.79 -3.87 -12.17
CA ARG A 395 25.90 -3.72 -13.11
C ARG A 395 26.53 -5.07 -13.45
N PHE A 396 26.78 -5.90 -12.45
CA PHE A 396 27.33 -7.24 -12.61
C PHE A 396 26.47 -8.10 -13.56
N ILE A 397 25.15 -8.10 -13.38
CA ILE A 397 24.24 -8.87 -14.26
C ILE A 397 24.22 -8.29 -15.68
N GLN A 398 24.27 -6.96 -15.82
CA GLN A 398 24.36 -6.30 -17.13
C GLN A 398 25.64 -6.73 -17.88
N GLU A 399 26.78 -6.68 -17.21
CA GLU A 399 28.08 -7.07 -17.78
C GLU A 399 28.09 -8.56 -18.17
N ALA A 400 27.51 -9.44 -17.34
CA ALA A 400 27.37 -10.87 -17.66
C ALA A 400 26.51 -11.09 -18.91
N TRP A 401 25.36 -10.42 -19.01
CA TRP A 401 24.47 -10.54 -20.18
C TRP A 401 25.12 -9.99 -21.47
N GLU A 402 25.82 -8.85 -21.37
CA GLU A 402 26.55 -8.26 -22.51
C GLU A 402 27.72 -9.13 -22.97
N THR A 403 28.33 -9.88 -22.06
CA THR A 403 29.46 -10.77 -22.40
C THR A 403 28.97 -12.08 -23.03
N GLU A 404 27.93 -12.68 -22.45
CA GLU A 404 27.48 -14.02 -22.84
C GLU A 404 26.51 -14.01 -24.02
N HIS A 405 25.75 -12.92 -24.21
CA HIS A 405 24.65 -12.83 -25.17
C HIS A 405 23.78 -14.11 -25.24
N PRO A 406 23.20 -14.52 -24.10
CA PRO A 406 22.56 -15.83 -23.94
C PRO A 406 21.35 -16.00 -24.85
N ALA A 407 21.36 -17.08 -25.65
CA ALA A 407 20.26 -17.42 -26.56
C ALA A 407 18.96 -17.85 -25.85
N ASN A 408 19.08 -18.35 -24.62
CA ASN A 408 17.98 -18.77 -23.74
C ASN A 408 17.58 -17.67 -22.73
N SER A 409 17.93 -16.41 -22.96
CA SER A 409 17.46 -15.28 -22.15
C SER A 409 16.12 -14.76 -22.69
N ARG A 410 15.20 -14.47 -21.77
CA ARG A 410 13.93 -13.80 -22.13
C ARG A 410 14.09 -12.28 -22.25
N SER A 411 15.13 -11.73 -21.65
CA SER A 411 15.42 -10.30 -21.63
C SER A 411 16.05 -9.84 -22.94
N ARG A 412 15.47 -8.81 -23.56
CA ARG A 412 16.00 -8.25 -24.82
C ARG A 412 17.20 -7.31 -24.64
N THR A 413 17.50 -6.90 -23.41
CA THR A 413 18.59 -5.97 -23.10
C THR A 413 19.25 -6.36 -21.79
N ALA A 414 20.53 -6.00 -21.62
CA ALA A 414 21.29 -6.20 -20.39
C ALA A 414 20.58 -5.61 -19.15
N ARG A 415 19.97 -4.43 -19.33
CA ARG A 415 19.22 -3.75 -18.27
C ARG A 415 17.97 -4.52 -17.87
N ALA A 416 17.23 -5.06 -18.84
CA ALA A 416 16.07 -5.92 -18.58
C ALA A 416 16.52 -7.18 -17.84
N ALA A 417 17.63 -7.80 -18.25
CA ALA A 417 18.18 -8.99 -17.62
C ALA A 417 18.54 -8.75 -16.15
N ALA A 418 19.19 -7.62 -15.83
CA ALA A 418 19.49 -7.26 -14.44
C ALA A 418 18.25 -7.09 -13.57
N MET A 419 17.18 -6.53 -14.15
CA MET A 419 15.92 -6.38 -13.44
C MET A 419 15.21 -7.70 -13.23
N ASP A 420 15.17 -8.53 -14.26
CA ASP A 420 14.52 -9.84 -14.24
C ASP A 420 15.21 -10.80 -13.28
N VAL A 421 16.54 -10.90 -13.29
CA VAL A 421 17.31 -11.69 -12.32
C VAL A 421 17.04 -11.20 -10.89
N THR A 422 17.08 -9.88 -10.66
CA THR A 422 16.78 -9.31 -9.33
C THR A 422 15.35 -9.61 -8.90
N LEU A 423 14.40 -9.57 -9.84
CA LEU A 423 13.00 -9.90 -9.60
C LEU A 423 12.84 -11.37 -9.23
N LEU A 424 13.43 -12.28 -10.00
CA LEU A 424 13.41 -13.72 -9.71
C LEU A 424 13.95 -14.03 -8.32
N MET A 425 15.11 -13.46 -7.95
CA MET A 425 15.68 -13.63 -6.61
C MET A 425 14.72 -13.14 -5.52
N ARG A 426 14.09 -11.97 -5.70
CA ARG A 426 13.13 -11.42 -4.73
C ARG A 426 11.87 -12.25 -4.62
N THR A 427 11.30 -12.67 -5.75
CA THR A 427 10.13 -13.56 -5.79
C THR A 427 10.44 -14.87 -5.07
N ALA A 428 11.56 -15.49 -5.38
CA ALA A 428 11.99 -16.75 -4.78
C ALA A 428 12.16 -16.64 -3.26
N ILE A 429 12.86 -15.59 -2.79
CA ILE A 429 13.02 -15.35 -1.35
C ILE A 429 11.67 -15.07 -0.68
N SER A 430 10.80 -14.26 -1.29
CA SER A 430 9.46 -13.97 -0.76
C SER A 430 8.61 -15.25 -0.66
N THR A 431 8.65 -16.09 -1.68
CA THR A 431 7.93 -17.37 -1.70
C THR A 431 8.50 -18.35 -0.66
N ALA A 432 9.83 -18.43 -0.53
CA ALA A 432 10.48 -19.26 0.49
C ALA A 432 10.11 -18.82 1.91
N GLN A 433 10.11 -17.52 2.19
CA GLN A 433 9.69 -16.97 3.50
C GLN A 433 8.26 -17.35 3.83
N ARG A 434 7.36 -17.31 2.84
CA ARG A 434 5.97 -17.74 3.01
C ARG A 434 5.89 -19.24 3.35
N LEU A 435 6.52 -20.10 2.56
CA LEU A 435 6.51 -21.54 2.78
C LEU A 435 7.05 -21.92 4.18
N GLN A 436 8.10 -21.24 4.62
CA GLN A 436 8.65 -21.40 5.97
C GLN A 436 7.63 -21.00 7.04
N SER A 437 6.96 -19.85 6.88
CA SER A 437 5.94 -19.38 7.82
C SER A 437 4.71 -20.29 7.91
N GLU A 438 4.31 -20.92 6.81
CA GLU A 438 3.22 -21.90 6.76
C GLU A 438 3.58 -23.19 7.50
N THR A 439 4.84 -23.64 7.35
CA THR A 439 5.37 -24.81 8.06
C THR A 439 5.45 -24.57 9.57
N ASP A 440 5.90 -23.38 9.99
CA ASP A 440 6.00 -22.98 11.40
C ASP A 440 4.62 -22.80 12.06
N ALA A 441 3.61 -22.34 11.30
CA ALA A 441 2.23 -22.21 11.76
C ALA A 441 1.53 -23.58 11.88
N GLY A 442 1.78 -24.50 10.95
CA GLY A 442 1.26 -25.87 10.98
C GLY A 442 1.84 -26.72 12.12
N GLY A 443 3.11 -26.52 12.49
CA GLY A 443 3.78 -27.25 13.57
C GLY A 443 3.28 -26.90 14.99
N LYS A 444 2.71 -25.72 15.20
CA LYS A 444 2.14 -25.31 16.51
C LYS A 444 0.75 -25.87 16.79
N GLY A 445 0.10 -26.51 15.82
CA GLY A 445 -1.25 -27.09 15.94
C GLY A 445 -1.30 -28.52 16.49
N MET A 446 -0.18 -29.26 16.51
CA MET A 446 -0.17 -30.69 16.86
C MET A 446 0.31 -31.03 18.28
N CYS A 447 0.78 -30.06 19.08
CA CYS A 447 1.27 -30.31 20.46
C CYS A 447 0.33 -29.85 21.58
N ARG A 448 -0.99 -29.92 21.37
CA ARG A 448 -1.99 -29.80 22.44
C ARG A 448 -3.07 -30.86 22.26
N ASN A 449 -2.74 -32.09 22.62
CA ASN A 449 -3.65 -33.15 23.05
C ASN A 449 -2.80 -34.32 23.55
N GLU A 450 -2.22 -34.15 24.75
CA GLU A 450 -1.98 -35.25 25.69
C GLU A 450 -2.35 -34.77 27.08
#